data_AF-A0A836KGV8-F1
#
_entry.id   AF-A0A836KGV8-F1
#
_cell.length_a   1.000
_cell.length_b   1.000
_cell.length_c   1.000
_cell.angle_alpha   90.00
_cell.angle_beta   90.00
_cell.angle_gamma   90.00
#
_symmetry.space_group_name_H-M   'P 1'
#
loop_
_entity.id
_entity.type
_entity.pdbx_description
1 polymer ?
#
loop_
_entity_poly.entity_id
_entity_poly.type
_entity_poly.pdbx_seq_one_letter_code
_entity_poly.pdbx_strand_id
1 'polypeptide(L)'
;MKSLEEQMQQCEAALSSQVEQCCEQGETDPQSSHLTLALVKSTMEALATATPVPELSESIVSTLSSLLECCGPGETLLLRIVTQFLADMALNEANGAMFLRFGIPSCYLLVLQEWSALTRDTLCAVFDFLSTISSSSAQSRRTLRPCIPYVLSAVERHLYEMDILFGGAVTLSTLTTMDDKNCELVAQRGGVQILIGAFYHAHRMETTVQNVARKKSLQSSSALLARTQARRLEEKTVLCRDVQKWCRDVLLKVCRTRSQAVQAVLQQADFGAYGCCIPLDELKWSLMLGQKN
;
A
#
# COMPACT_ATOMS: atom_id res chain seq x y z
N MET A 1 -3.60 30.36 -15.09
CA MET A 1 -3.10 29.31 -14.17
C MET A 1 -2.83 30.01 -12.86
N LYS A 2 -3.37 29.51 -11.74
CA LYS A 2 -3.07 30.06 -10.41
C LYS A 2 -1.58 29.85 -10.09
N SER A 3 -0.99 30.73 -9.29
CA SER A 3 0.37 30.49 -8.81
C SER A 3 0.38 29.28 -7.84
N LEU A 4 1.53 28.61 -7.70
CA LEU A 4 1.66 27.50 -6.75
C LEU A 4 1.37 27.96 -5.30
N GLU A 5 1.79 29.17 -4.96
CA GLU A 5 1.53 29.80 -3.66
C GLU A 5 0.02 30.00 -3.41
N GLU A 6 -0.72 30.49 -4.40
CA GLU A 6 -2.19 30.61 -4.32
C GLU A 6 -2.87 29.24 -4.15
N GLN A 7 -2.34 28.19 -4.78
CA GLN A 7 -2.86 26.82 -4.64
C GLN A 7 -2.58 26.26 -3.23
N MET A 8 -1.39 26.51 -2.67
CA MET A 8 -1.06 26.11 -1.30
C MET A 8 -1.95 26.81 -0.27
N GLN A 9 -2.15 28.12 -0.40
CA GLN A 9 -3.04 28.89 0.48
C GLN A 9 -4.50 28.39 0.40
N GLN A 10 -4.97 28.05 -0.80
CA GLN A 10 -6.31 27.48 -0.98
C GLN A 10 -6.44 26.09 -0.37
N CYS A 11 -5.42 25.25 -0.50
CA CYS A 11 -5.38 23.93 0.13
C CYS A 11 -5.40 24.06 1.65
N GLU A 12 -4.58 24.95 2.21
CA GLU A 12 -4.53 25.23 3.65
C GLU A 12 -5.89 25.71 4.18
N ALA A 13 -6.53 26.67 3.52
CA ALA A 13 -7.84 27.16 3.93
C ALA A 13 -8.93 26.07 3.86
N ALA A 14 -8.92 25.24 2.81
CA ALA A 14 -9.86 24.13 2.66
C ALA A 14 -9.66 23.06 3.74
N LEU A 15 -8.40 22.73 4.05
CA LEU A 15 -8.04 21.79 5.10
C LEU A 15 -8.46 22.27 6.48
N SER A 16 -8.18 23.53 6.82
CA SER A 16 -8.55 24.10 8.12
C SER A 16 -10.07 24.12 8.31
N SER A 17 -10.82 24.49 7.28
CA SER A 17 -12.29 24.42 7.31
C SER A 17 -12.80 22.99 7.52
N GLN A 18 -12.15 21.98 6.93
CA GLN A 18 -12.52 20.58 7.13
C GLN A 18 -12.21 20.11 8.56
N VAL A 19 -11.08 20.52 9.15
CA VAL A 19 -10.75 20.21 10.55
C VAL A 19 -11.80 20.79 11.50
N GLU A 20 -12.19 22.05 11.30
CA GLU A 20 -13.26 22.69 12.09
C GLU A 20 -14.56 21.89 12.03
N GLN A 21 -14.97 21.48 10.82
CA GLN A 21 -16.16 20.65 10.62
C GLN A 21 -16.06 19.27 11.30
N CYS A 22 -14.91 18.62 11.28
CA CYS A 22 -14.70 17.33 11.96
C CYS A 22 -14.69 17.48 13.50
N CYS A 23 -14.24 18.62 14.02
CA CYS A 23 -14.20 18.89 15.47
C CYS A 23 -15.57 19.29 16.03
N GLU A 24 -16.37 20.01 15.24
CA GLU A 24 -17.71 20.43 15.62
C GLU A 24 -18.69 19.25 15.47
N GLN A 25 -18.80 18.41 16.51
CA GLN A 25 -19.70 17.25 16.61
C GLN A 25 -21.22 17.58 16.57
N GLY A 26 -21.62 18.72 15.99
CA GLY A 26 -23.02 19.10 15.78
C GLY A 26 -23.59 18.47 14.51
N GLU A 27 -24.92 18.49 14.38
CA GLU A 27 -25.63 18.13 13.14
C GLU A 27 -25.22 19.07 12.00
N THR A 28 -24.05 18.84 11.41
CA THR A 28 -23.62 19.54 10.19
C THR A 28 -24.50 19.07 9.04
N ASP A 29 -25.05 20.03 8.30
CA ASP A 29 -25.81 19.77 7.08
C ASP A 29 -24.98 18.87 6.13
N PRO A 30 -25.48 17.69 5.74
CA PRO A 30 -24.80 16.78 4.83
C PRO A 30 -24.35 17.46 3.52
N GLN A 31 -25.11 18.45 3.04
CA GLN A 31 -24.76 19.18 1.83
C GLN A 31 -23.52 20.06 2.00
N SER A 32 -23.35 20.68 3.18
CA SER A 32 -22.18 21.49 3.51
C SER A 32 -20.91 20.63 3.57
N SER A 33 -20.99 19.46 4.22
CA SER A 33 -19.87 18.51 4.30
C SER A 33 -19.40 18.02 2.92
N HIS A 34 -20.34 17.70 2.02
CA HIS A 34 -20.00 17.28 0.66
C HIS A 34 -19.28 18.37 -0.16
N LEU A 35 -19.67 19.62 0.01
CA LEU A 35 -19.04 20.74 -0.69
C LEU A 35 -17.62 21.01 -0.19
N THR A 36 -17.40 20.98 1.13
CA THR A 36 -16.06 21.13 1.72
C THR A 36 -15.13 20.00 1.26
N LEU A 37 -15.61 18.75 1.30
CA LEU A 37 -14.83 17.60 0.87
C LEU A 37 -14.44 17.67 -0.62
N ALA A 38 -15.36 18.12 -1.49
CA ALA A 38 -15.08 18.31 -2.91
C ALA A 38 -14.01 19.40 -3.14
N LEU A 39 -14.04 20.47 -2.35
CA LEU A 39 -13.04 21.54 -2.41
C LEU A 39 -11.66 21.06 -1.93
N VAL A 40 -11.60 20.34 -0.80
CA VAL A 40 -10.37 19.70 -0.29
C VAL A 40 -9.78 18.79 -1.36
N LYS A 41 -10.59 17.91 -1.93
CA LYS A 41 -10.16 17.00 -3.00
C LYS A 41 -9.59 17.76 -4.20
N SER A 42 -10.32 18.75 -4.71
CA SER A 42 -9.90 19.50 -5.90
C SER A 42 -8.61 20.29 -5.68
N THR A 43 -8.40 20.85 -4.49
CA THR A 43 -7.19 21.61 -4.17
C THR A 43 -5.98 20.68 -3.99
N MET A 44 -6.16 19.52 -3.35
CA MET A 44 -5.14 18.48 -3.25
C MET A 44 -4.72 17.91 -4.60
N GLU A 45 -5.68 17.57 -5.47
CA GLU A 45 -5.40 17.07 -6.82
C GLU A 45 -4.63 18.10 -7.66
N ALA A 46 -4.95 19.39 -7.51
CA ALA A 46 -4.23 20.45 -8.20
C ALA A 46 -2.76 20.58 -7.75
N LEU A 47 -2.47 20.30 -6.48
CA LEU A 47 -1.10 20.28 -5.95
C LEU A 47 -0.37 18.97 -6.31
N ALA A 48 -1.05 17.82 -6.26
CA ALA A 48 -0.49 16.51 -6.60
C ALA A 48 -0.07 16.39 -8.08
N THR A 49 -0.71 17.16 -8.96
CA THR A 49 -0.37 17.19 -10.40
C THR A 49 0.74 18.20 -10.73
N ALA A 50 1.21 18.98 -9.77
CA ALA A 50 2.29 19.93 -9.99
C ALA A 50 3.64 19.21 -10.18
N THR A 51 4.43 19.67 -11.15
CA THR A 51 5.77 19.16 -11.44
C THR A 51 6.78 20.31 -11.43
N PRO A 52 7.79 20.31 -10.54
CA PRO A 52 8.09 19.27 -9.54
C PRO A 52 7.05 19.20 -8.40
N VAL A 53 7.06 18.09 -7.65
CA VAL A 53 6.20 17.92 -6.45
C VAL A 53 6.53 19.02 -5.44
N PRO A 54 5.56 19.84 -5.02
CA PRO A 54 5.81 21.00 -4.20
C PRO A 54 6.23 20.61 -2.78
N GLU A 55 7.08 21.43 -2.17
CA GLU A 55 7.35 21.35 -0.74
C GLU A 55 6.17 21.97 0.03
N LEU A 56 5.64 21.23 0.99
CA LEU A 56 4.49 21.66 1.79
C LEU A 56 4.94 22.61 2.90
N SER A 57 4.03 23.51 3.30
CA SER A 57 4.25 24.33 4.49
C SER A 57 4.02 23.51 5.75
N GLU A 58 4.68 23.91 6.85
CA GLU A 58 4.45 23.29 8.16
C GLU A 58 2.99 23.39 8.63
N SER A 59 2.31 24.49 8.25
CA SER A 59 0.89 24.70 8.55
C SER A 59 0.02 23.62 7.90
N ILE A 60 0.21 23.38 6.59
CA ILE A 60 -0.53 22.33 5.87
C ILE A 60 -0.31 20.96 6.52
N VAL A 61 0.93 20.61 6.84
CA VAL A 61 1.23 19.30 7.45
C VAL A 61 0.66 19.18 8.87
N SER A 62 0.68 20.26 9.66
CA SER A 62 0.04 20.31 10.98
C SER A 62 -1.47 20.09 10.88
N THR A 63 -2.13 20.74 9.91
CA THR A 63 -3.56 20.58 9.67
C THR A 63 -3.89 19.18 9.18
N LEU A 64 -3.07 18.58 8.31
CA LEU A 64 -3.23 17.18 7.87
C LEU A 64 -3.10 16.20 9.04
N SER A 65 -2.15 16.43 9.95
CA SER A 65 -1.99 15.60 11.15
C SER A 65 -3.23 15.67 12.03
N SER A 66 -3.71 16.90 12.30
CA SER A 66 -4.92 17.13 13.10
C SER A 66 -6.14 16.47 12.44
N LEU A 67 -6.25 16.58 11.12
CA LEU A 67 -7.33 15.98 10.34
C LEU A 67 -7.32 14.44 10.45
N LEU A 68 -6.13 13.81 10.34
CA LEU A 68 -5.98 12.36 10.49
C LEU A 68 -6.34 11.86 11.89
N GLU A 69 -6.09 12.67 12.93
CA GLU A 69 -6.51 12.36 14.31
C GLU A 69 -8.02 12.43 14.49
N CYS A 70 -8.70 13.30 13.73
CA CYS A 70 -10.16 13.43 13.74
C CYS A 70 -10.87 12.41 12.83
N CYS A 71 -10.19 11.87 11.82
CA CYS A 71 -10.77 10.90 10.88
C CYS A 71 -11.13 9.58 11.59
N GLY A 72 -12.41 9.39 11.91
CA GLY A 72 -12.91 8.11 12.40
C GLY A 72 -13.00 7.05 11.30
N PRO A 73 -13.20 5.77 11.66
CA PRO A 73 -13.33 4.66 10.70
C PRO A 73 -14.54 4.81 9.74
N GLY A 74 -15.51 5.67 10.06
CA GLY A 74 -16.64 5.99 9.20
C GLY A 74 -16.30 6.92 8.03
N GLU A 75 -15.23 7.71 8.12
CA GLU A 75 -14.86 8.76 7.16
C GLU A 75 -13.92 8.27 6.06
N THR A 76 -14.20 7.07 5.53
CA THR A 76 -13.29 6.35 4.61
C THR A 76 -12.93 7.15 3.36
N LEU A 77 -13.84 7.98 2.84
CA LEU A 77 -13.57 8.81 1.65
C LEU A 77 -12.56 9.93 1.92
N LEU A 78 -12.71 10.65 3.04
CA LEU A 78 -11.81 11.74 3.42
C LEU A 78 -10.42 11.18 3.72
N LEU A 79 -10.36 10.12 4.54
CA LEU A 79 -9.12 9.41 4.83
C LEU A 79 -8.41 8.97 3.54
N ARG A 80 -9.14 8.42 2.56
CA ARG A 80 -8.57 8.04 1.27
C ARG A 80 -7.98 9.24 0.52
N ILE A 81 -8.71 10.36 0.42
CA ILE A 81 -8.26 11.56 -0.29
C ILE A 81 -6.98 12.11 0.35
N VAL A 82 -6.99 12.28 1.67
CA VAL A 82 -5.83 12.75 2.44
C VAL A 82 -4.64 11.82 2.27
N THR A 83 -4.87 10.51 2.31
CA THR A 83 -3.81 9.51 2.17
C THR A 83 -3.19 9.50 0.78
N GLN A 84 -3.99 9.61 -0.28
CA GLN A 84 -3.48 9.73 -1.65
C GLN A 84 -2.63 10.99 -1.81
N PHE A 85 -3.13 12.13 -1.31
CA PHE A 85 -2.38 13.37 -1.31
C PHE A 85 -1.02 13.24 -0.58
N LEU A 86 -1.02 12.64 0.61
CA LEU A 86 0.22 12.40 1.37
C LEU A 86 1.18 11.46 0.63
N ALA A 87 0.68 10.45 -0.08
CA ALA A 87 1.50 9.56 -0.89
C ALA A 87 2.19 10.32 -2.03
N ASP A 88 1.44 11.13 -2.77
CA ASP A 88 1.97 11.95 -3.87
C ASP A 88 3.00 12.97 -3.36
N MET A 89 2.72 13.63 -2.23
CA MET A 89 3.62 14.61 -1.64
C MET A 89 4.88 13.97 -1.03
N ALA A 90 4.82 12.71 -0.59
CA ALA A 90 5.96 11.96 -0.06
C ALA A 90 7.03 11.65 -1.12
N LEU A 91 6.74 11.84 -2.41
CA LEU A 91 7.73 11.77 -3.49
C LEU A 91 8.78 12.88 -3.40
N ASN A 92 8.49 13.97 -2.69
CA ASN A 92 9.47 14.98 -2.31
C ASN A 92 10.06 14.64 -0.93
N GLU A 93 11.37 14.42 -0.85
CA GLU A 93 12.06 13.99 0.37
C GLU A 93 11.90 14.97 1.55
N ALA A 94 11.81 16.29 1.28
CA ALA A 94 11.61 17.30 2.30
C ALA A 94 10.26 17.12 3.02
N ASN A 95 9.21 16.81 2.26
CA ASN A 95 7.89 16.49 2.81
C ASN A 95 7.94 15.21 3.65
N GLY A 96 8.67 14.19 3.21
CA GLY A 96 8.84 12.95 3.98
C GLY A 96 9.47 13.18 5.36
N ALA A 97 10.50 14.04 5.45
CA ALA A 97 11.08 14.43 6.73
C ALA A 97 10.09 15.22 7.61
N MET A 98 9.29 16.09 7.00
CA MET A 98 8.24 16.84 7.68
C MET A 98 7.17 15.90 8.25
N PHE A 99 6.69 14.92 7.48
CA PHE A 99 5.71 13.93 7.91
C PHE A 99 6.17 13.13 9.14
N LEU A 100 7.46 12.76 9.19
CA LEU A 100 8.04 12.10 10.35
C LEU A 100 8.00 13.00 11.59
N ARG A 101 8.32 14.29 11.43
CA ARG A 101 8.37 15.26 12.54
C ARG A 101 7.00 15.57 13.11
N PHE A 102 5.97 15.63 12.26
CA PHE A 102 4.58 15.84 12.66
C PHE A 102 3.86 14.57 13.09
N GLY A 103 4.52 13.40 13.08
CA GLY A 103 3.92 12.16 13.61
C GLY A 103 2.89 11.50 12.70
N ILE A 104 2.81 11.88 11.41
CA ILE A 104 1.90 11.26 10.42
C ILE A 104 2.02 9.72 10.39
N PRO A 105 3.22 9.11 10.45
CA PRO A 105 3.35 7.65 10.58
C PRO A 105 2.62 7.03 11.78
N SER A 106 2.56 7.73 12.91
CA SER A 106 1.85 7.27 14.10
C SER A 106 0.34 7.29 13.89
N CYS A 107 -0.20 8.29 13.17
CA CYS A 107 -1.60 8.30 12.77
C CYS A 107 -1.95 7.07 11.92
N TYR A 108 -1.09 6.72 10.95
CA TYR A 108 -1.31 5.54 10.11
C TYR A 108 -1.18 4.20 10.84
N LEU A 109 -0.43 4.14 11.94
CA LEU A 109 -0.46 2.98 12.83
C LEU A 109 -1.86 2.77 13.42
N LEU A 110 -2.50 3.84 13.90
CA LEU A 110 -3.86 3.79 14.45
C LEU A 110 -4.88 3.43 13.37
N VAL A 111 -4.78 4.05 12.18
CA VAL A 111 -5.62 3.70 11.01
C VAL A 111 -5.50 2.21 10.66
N LEU A 112 -4.28 1.68 10.64
CA LEU A 112 -4.06 0.26 10.35
C LEU A 112 -4.48 -0.68 11.48
N GLN A 113 -4.57 -0.23 12.73
CA GLN A 113 -5.15 -1.06 13.80
C GLN A 113 -6.61 -1.41 13.52
N GLU A 114 -7.31 -0.54 12.80
CA GLU A 114 -8.70 -0.71 12.39
C GLU A 114 -8.84 -1.12 10.91
N TRP A 115 -7.81 -1.78 10.33
CA TRP A 115 -7.78 -2.12 8.90
C TRP A 115 -9.04 -2.83 8.40
N SER A 116 -9.71 -3.62 9.24
CA SER A 116 -10.92 -4.36 8.87
C SER A 116 -12.15 -3.48 8.65
N ALA A 117 -12.13 -2.24 9.16
CA ALA A 117 -13.19 -1.25 8.94
C ALA A 117 -12.94 -0.41 7.68
N LEU A 118 -11.72 -0.43 7.13
CA LEU A 118 -11.36 0.34 5.95
C LEU A 118 -11.96 -0.28 4.68
N THR A 119 -12.36 0.58 3.74
CA THR A 119 -12.68 0.12 2.39
C THR A 119 -11.41 -0.32 1.67
N ARG A 120 -11.55 -1.23 0.69
CA ARG A 120 -10.44 -1.65 -0.18
C ARG A 120 -9.63 -0.48 -0.73
N ASP A 121 -10.29 0.52 -1.29
CA ASP A 121 -9.61 1.67 -1.90
C ASP A 121 -8.81 2.48 -0.86
N THR A 122 -9.33 2.60 0.35
CA THR A 122 -8.64 3.30 1.45
C THR A 122 -7.43 2.51 1.90
N LEU A 123 -7.57 1.20 2.06
CA LEU A 123 -6.46 0.32 2.43
C LEU A 123 -5.35 0.32 1.37
N CYS A 124 -5.70 0.30 0.07
CA CYS A 124 -4.72 0.45 -1.01
C CYS A 124 -4.00 1.81 -0.92
N ALA A 125 -4.72 2.90 -0.71
CA ALA A 125 -4.09 4.22 -0.54
C ALA A 125 -3.13 4.25 0.67
N VAL A 126 -3.50 3.62 1.79
CA VAL A 126 -2.63 3.48 2.96
C VAL A 126 -1.34 2.75 2.59
N PHE A 127 -1.42 1.64 1.85
CA PHE A 127 -0.22 0.94 1.38
C PHE A 127 0.64 1.77 0.42
N ASP A 128 0.03 2.55 -0.47
CA ASP A 128 0.76 3.44 -1.37
C ASP A 128 1.52 4.52 -0.58
N PHE A 129 0.90 5.13 0.41
CA PHE A 129 1.57 6.09 1.30
C PHE A 129 2.73 5.43 2.07
N LEU A 130 2.46 4.30 2.75
CA LEU A 130 3.44 3.62 3.58
C LEU A 130 4.65 3.13 2.77
N SER A 131 4.42 2.60 1.57
CA SER A 131 5.50 2.16 0.70
C SER A 131 6.32 3.33 0.17
N THR A 132 5.67 4.44 -0.21
CA THR A 132 6.35 5.63 -0.70
C THR A 132 7.24 6.25 0.38
N ILE A 133 6.69 6.53 1.57
CA ILE A 133 7.48 7.16 2.65
C ILE A 133 8.57 6.22 3.19
N SER A 134 8.36 4.90 3.20
CA SER A 134 9.38 3.95 3.66
C SER A 134 10.52 3.75 2.66
N SER A 135 10.28 4.04 1.37
CA SER A 135 11.33 4.04 0.35
C SER A 135 12.34 5.18 0.52
N SER A 136 11.91 6.32 1.08
CA SER A 136 12.74 7.54 1.13
C SER A 136 13.88 7.48 2.15
N SER A 137 13.69 6.85 3.31
CA SER A 137 14.72 6.85 4.34
C SER A 137 14.68 5.64 5.28
N ALA A 138 15.84 5.31 5.85
CA ALA A 138 15.94 4.30 6.91
C ALA A 138 15.18 4.71 8.18
N GLN A 139 15.06 6.00 8.45
CA GLN A 139 14.30 6.49 9.60
C GLN A 139 12.80 6.21 9.41
N SER A 140 12.25 6.46 8.22
CA SER A 140 10.85 6.15 7.89
C SER A 140 10.55 4.66 8.11
N ARG A 141 11.43 3.76 7.65
CA ARG A 141 11.28 2.30 7.84
C ARG A 141 11.26 1.88 9.30
N ARG A 142 12.06 2.54 10.15
CA ARG A 142 12.10 2.28 11.59
C ARG A 142 10.83 2.78 12.28
N THR A 143 10.38 3.99 11.93
CA THR A 143 9.16 4.59 12.49
C THR A 143 7.92 3.77 12.11
N LEU A 144 7.86 3.26 10.88
CA LEU A 144 6.74 2.45 10.37
C LEU A 144 6.82 0.95 10.70
N ARG A 145 7.89 0.48 11.36
CA ARG A 145 8.01 -0.92 11.80
C ARG A 145 6.75 -1.44 12.52
N PRO A 146 6.10 -0.69 13.43
CA PRO A 146 4.90 -1.15 14.11
C PRO A 146 3.72 -1.45 13.19
N CYS A 147 3.70 -0.96 11.94
CA CYS A 147 2.65 -1.23 10.97
C CYS A 147 2.74 -2.64 10.37
N ILE A 148 3.91 -3.30 10.41
CA ILE A 148 4.16 -4.60 9.76
C ILE A 148 3.12 -5.68 10.12
N PRO A 149 2.78 -5.91 11.41
CA PRO A 149 1.78 -6.92 11.77
C PRO A 149 0.41 -6.66 11.14
N TYR A 150 -0.02 -5.41 11.04
CA TYR A 150 -1.32 -5.03 10.51
C TYR A 150 -1.37 -5.15 8.97
N VAL A 151 -0.28 -4.79 8.29
CA VAL A 151 -0.13 -5.04 6.84
C VAL A 151 -0.23 -6.54 6.56
N LEU A 152 0.44 -7.38 7.36
CA LEU A 152 0.38 -8.83 7.23
C LEU A 152 -1.03 -9.38 7.46
N SER A 153 -1.72 -8.94 8.52
CA SER A 153 -3.10 -9.36 8.79
C SER A 153 -4.07 -8.98 7.67
N ALA A 154 -3.93 -7.77 7.11
CA ALA A 154 -4.73 -7.34 5.97
C ALA A 154 -4.46 -8.22 4.73
N VAL A 155 -3.19 -8.48 4.40
CA VAL A 155 -2.80 -9.37 3.28
C VAL A 155 -3.36 -10.78 3.46
N GLU A 156 -3.27 -11.34 4.66
CA GLU A 156 -3.78 -12.67 4.98
C GLU A 156 -5.31 -12.74 4.83
N ARG A 157 -6.04 -11.74 5.37
CA ARG A 157 -7.51 -11.72 5.29
C ARG A 157 -8.01 -11.56 3.86
N HIS A 158 -7.31 -10.77 3.06
CA HIS A 158 -7.70 -10.40 1.70
C HIS A 158 -6.90 -11.17 0.63
N LEU A 159 -6.60 -12.45 0.90
CA LEU A 159 -5.80 -13.31 0.00
C LEU A 159 -6.35 -13.37 -1.44
N TYR A 160 -7.65 -13.12 -1.62
CA TYR A 160 -8.32 -13.17 -2.93
C TYR A 160 -8.35 -11.83 -3.67
N GLU A 161 -7.87 -10.75 -3.06
CA GLU A 161 -7.90 -9.40 -3.62
C GLU A 161 -6.51 -8.99 -4.08
N MET A 162 -6.25 -9.15 -5.39
CA MET A 162 -4.91 -8.94 -5.97
C MET A 162 -4.33 -7.54 -5.72
N ASP A 163 -5.15 -6.49 -5.71
CA ASP A 163 -4.69 -5.12 -5.46
C ASP A 163 -4.19 -4.96 -4.01
N ILE A 164 -4.89 -5.58 -3.05
CA ILE A 164 -4.48 -5.58 -1.63
C ILE A 164 -3.19 -6.40 -1.46
N LEU A 165 -3.09 -7.56 -2.12
CA LEU A 165 -1.84 -8.34 -2.13
C LEU A 165 -0.67 -7.55 -2.71
N PHE A 166 -0.91 -6.82 -3.80
CA PHE A 166 0.12 -6.01 -4.45
C PHE A 166 0.58 -4.89 -3.53
N GLY A 167 -0.33 -4.05 -3.04
CA GLY A 167 -0.01 -2.94 -2.14
C GLY A 167 0.67 -3.42 -0.85
N GLY A 168 0.17 -4.50 -0.25
CA GLY A 168 0.76 -5.09 0.96
C GLY A 168 2.17 -5.64 0.71
N ALA A 169 2.39 -6.36 -0.39
CA ALA A 169 3.71 -6.88 -0.74
C ALA A 169 4.73 -5.77 -1.05
N VAL A 170 4.32 -4.71 -1.77
CA VAL A 170 5.16 -3.52 -2.03
C VAL A 170 5.52 -2.81 -0.73
N THR A 171 4.54 -2.63 0.17
CA THR A 171 4.75 -2.02 1.49
C THR A 171 5.74 -2.82 2.33
N LEU A 172 5.58 -4.14 2.39
CA LEU A 172 6.53 -5.00 3.13
C LEU A 172 7.91 -5.02 2.48
N SER A 173 7.99 -4.99 1.15
CA SER A 173 9.26 -4.93 0.41
C SER A 173 10.04 -3.65 0.72
N THR A 174 9.37 -2.50 0.68
CA THR A 174 9.97 -1.21 0.97
C THR A 174 10.39 -1.12 2.45
N LEU A 175 9.53 -1.55 3.38
CA LEU A 175 9.86 -1.61 4.82
C LEU A 175 11.05 -2.52 5.15
N THR A 176 11.22 -3.64 4.45
CA THR A 176 12.33 -4.59 4.69
C THR A 176 13.63 -4.23 3.96
N THR A 177 13.63 -3.17 3.15
CA THR A 177 14.83 -2.78 2.38
C THR A 177 15.96 -2.35 3.31
N MET A 178 17.02 -3.15 3.37
CA MET A 178 18.20 -2.90 4.21
C MET A 178 17.86 -2.69 5.70
N ASP A 179 16.80 -3.34 6.22
CA ASP A 179 16.41 -3.28 7.64
C ASP A 179 16.16 -4.70 8.18
N ASP A 180 17.22 -5.31 8.70
CA ASP A 180 17.20 -6.67 9.27
C ASP A 180 16.16 -6.82 10.39
N LYS A 181 15.92 -5.77 11.19
CA LYS A 181 14.92 -5.82 12.27
C LYS A 181 13.50 -5.89 11.71
N ASN A 182 13.24 -5.21 10.59
CA ASN A 182 11.96 -5.34 9.89
C ASN A 182 11.81 -6.73 9.27
N CYS A 183 12.87 -7.29 8.68
CA CYS A 183 12.86 -8.67 8.18
C CYS A 183 12.57 -9.70 9.29
N GLU A 184 13.23 -9.56 10.44
CA GLU A 184 12.98 -10.40 11.62
C GLU A 184 11.54 -10.31 12.08
N LEU A 185 10.98 -9.09 12.16
CA LEU A 185 9.60 -8.89 12.57
C LEU A 185 8.61 -9.52 11.58
N VAL A 186 8.85 -9.40 10.27
CA VAL A 186 8.04 -10.09 9.25
C VAL A 186 8.03 -11.60 9.49
N ALA A 187 9.20 -12.21 9.73
CA ALA A 187 9.29 -13.64 10.00
C ALA A 187 8.57 -14.04 11.30
N GLN A 188 8.79 -13.30 12.39
CA GLN A 188 8.18 -13.56 13.71
C GLN A 188 6.65 -13.45 13.69
N ARG A 189 6.09 -12.67 12.76
CA ARG A 189 4.65 -12.46 12.61
C ARG A 189 4.02 -13.37 11.56
N GLY A 190 4.68 -14.48 11.20
CA GLY A 190 4.15 -15.45 10.24
C GLY A 190 4.19 -14.98 8.78
N GLY A 191 4.85 -13.85 8.50
CA GLY A 191 4.85 -13.23 7.18
C GLY A 191 5.43 -14.11 6.09
N VAL A 192 6.35 -15.02 6.43
CA VAL A 192 6.88 -16.01 5.46
C VAL A 192 5.75 -16.87 4.87
N GLN A 193 4.89 -17.46 5.71
CA GLN A 193 3.82 -18.33 5.24
C GLN A 193 2.74 -17.53 4.48
N ILE A 194 2.40 -16.34 4.99
CA ILE A 194 1.44 -15.43 4.35
C ILE A 194 1.91 -15.08 2.93
N LEU A 195 3.18 -14.70 2.77
CA LEU A 195 3.75 -14.31 1.48
C LEU A 195 3.90 -15.49 0.51
N ILE A 196 4.21 -16.70 1.00
CA ILE A 196 4.17 -17.93 0.16
C ILE A 196 2.75 -18.20 -0.33
N GLY A 197 1.75 -18.07 0.55
CA GLY A 197 0.34 -18.21 0.21
C GLY A 197 -0.11 -17.19 -0.84
N ALA A 198 0.25 -15.91 -0.66
CA ALA A 198 -0.04 -14.83 -1.60
C ALA A 198 0.63 -15.06 -2.97
N PHE A 199 1.92 -15.44 -2.97
CA PHE A 199 2.65 -15.80 -4.19
C PHE A 199 1.95 -16.92 -4.95
N TYR A 200 1.59 -18.01 -4.25
CA TYR A 200 0.94 -19.15 -4.86
C TYR A 200 -0.44 -18.80 -5.41
N HIS A 201 -1.22 -18.02 -4.65
CA HIS A 201 -2.55 -17.61 -5.09
C HIS A 201 -2.48 -16.72 -6.35
N ALA A 202 -1.55 -15.77 -6.40
CA ALA A 202 -1.33 -14.95 -7.58
C ALA A 202 -0.91 -15.79 -8.81
N HIS A 203 -0.03 -16.79 -8.62
CA HIS A 203 0.34 -17.72 -9.68
C HIS A 203 -0.86 -18.54 -10.21
N ARG A 204 -1.71 -19.06 -9.32
CA ARG A 204 -2.94 -19.78 -9.72
C ARG A 204 -3.92 -18.88 -10.46
N MET A 205 -4.06 -17.63 -10.03
CA MET A 205 -4.90 -16.65 -10.69
C MET A 205 -4.38 -16.32 -12.09
N GLU A 206 -3.07 -16.09 -12.25
CA GLU A 206 -2.42 -15.88 -13.54
C GLU A 206 -2.72 -17.03 -14.51
N THR A 207 -2.51 -18.27 -14.07
CA THR A 207 -2.78 -19.47 -14.88
C THR A 207 -4.26 -19.56 -15.31
N THR A 208 -5.17 -19.20 -14.41
CA THR A 208 -6.61 -19.17 -14.69
C THR A 208 -6.93 -18.11 -15.74
N VAL A 209 -6.39 -16.90 -15.59
CA VAL A 209 -6.57 -15.77 -16.52
C VAL A 209 -6.05 -16.13 -17.91
N GLN A 210 -4.86 -16.75 -18.01
CA GLN A 210 -4.28 -17.20 -19.28
C GLN A 210 -5.13 -18.28 -19.97
N ASN A 211 -5.63 -19.25 -19.20
CA ASN A 211 -6.53 -20.28 -19.74
C ASN A 211 -7.85 -19.70 -20.24
N VAL A 212 -8.42 -18.72 -19.53
CA VAL A 212 -9.63 -18.01 -19.97
C VAL A 212 -9.35 -17.21 -21.24
N ALA A 213 -8.22 -16.50 -21.32
CA ALA A 213 -7.82 -15.75 -22.51
C ALA A 213 -7.72 -16.67 -23.74
N ARG A 214 -7.06 -17.83 -23.59
CA ARG A 214 -6.89 -18.83 -24.66
C ARG A 214 -8.21 -19.43 -25.13
N LYS A 215 -9.17 -19.67 -24.23
CA LYS A 215 -10.50 -20.18 -24.59
C LYS A 215 -11.33 -19.13 -25.32
N LYS A 216 -11.30 -17.88 -24.85
CA LYS A 216 -12.10 -16.79 -25.42
C LYS A 216 -11.59 -16.29 -26.77
N SER A 217 -10.28 -16.36 -27.02
CA SER A 217 -9.70 -16.03 -28.34
C SER A 217 -10.25 -16.95 -29.44
N LEU A 218 -10.70 -18.16 -29.11
CA LEU A 218 -11.29 -19.11 -30.06
C LEU A 218 -12.79 -18.87 -30.33
N GLN A 219 -13.48 -18.07 -29.50
CA GLN A 219 -14.96 -17.95 -29.50
C GLN A 219 -15.49 -16.56 -29.87
N SER A 220 -14.63 -15.54 -30.00
CA SER A 220 -15.09 -14.15 -30.09
C SER A 220 -15.43 -13.74 -31.52
N SER A 221 -16.72 -13.54 -31.81
CA SER A 221 -17.21 -13.08 -33.12
C SER A 221 -17.14 -11.56 -33.32
N SER A 222 -16.86 -10.78 -32.26
CA SER A 222 -16.77 -9.30 -32.31
C SER A 222 -15.39 -8.80 -31.91
N ALA A 223 -14.70 -8.11 -32.83
CA ALA A 223 -13.33 -7.64 -32.65
C ALA A 223 -13.19 -6.57 -31.55
N LEU A 224 -14.18 -5.68 -31.38
CA LEU A 224 -14.12 -4.62 -30.38
C LEU A 224 -14.24 -5.18 -28.95
N LEU A 225 -15.20 -6.07 -28.71
CA LEU A 225 -15.37 -6.73 -27.42
C LEU A 225 -14.17 -7.63 -27.08
N ALA A 226 -13.61 -8.31 -28.07
CA ALA A 226 -12.40 -9.11 -27.91
C ALA A 226 -11.20 -8.26 -27.43
N ARG A 227 -10.99 -7.08 -28.02
CA ARG A 227 -9.90 -6.17 -27.63
C ARG A 227 -10.05 -5.66 -26.19
N THR A 228 -11.22 -5.17 -25.82
CA THR A 228 -11.46 -4.66 -24.45
C THR A 228 -11.30 -5.78 -23.41
N GLN A 229 -11.74 -7.00 -23.71
CA GLN A 229 -11.55 -8.14 -22.82
C GLN A 229 -10.08 -8.58 -22.72
N ALA A 230 -9.36 -8.62 -23.85
CA ALA A 230 -7.95 -8.98 -23.87
C ALA A 230 -7.13 -8.02 -22.99
N ARG A 231 -7.37 -6.71 -23.10
CA ARG A 231 -6.71 -5.70 -22.27
C ARG A 231 -6.96 -5.92 -20.77
N ARG A 232 -8.21 -6.18 -20.36
CA ARG A 232 -8.54 -6.46 -18.95
C ARG A 232 -7.87 -7.73 -18.41
N LEU A 233 -7.71 -8.76 -19.25
CA LEU A 233 -7.03 -10.00 -18.86
C LEU A 233 -5.51 -9.79 -18.78
N GLU A 234 -4.95 -8.96 -19.66
CA GLU A 234 -3.55 -8.56 -19.62
C GLU A 234 -3.23 -7.75 -18.34
N GLU A 235 -4.02 -6.72 -18.02
CA GLU A 235 -3.88 -5.93 -16.79
C GLU A 235 -3.90 -6.84 -15.54
N LYS A 236 -4.82 -7.82 -15.48
CA LYS A 236 -4.86 -8.81 -14.40
C LYS A 236 -3.63 -9.73 -14.37
N THR A 237 -3.11 -10.12 -15.53
CA THR A 237 -1.91 -10.96 -15.64
C THR A 237 -0.69 -10.21 -15.11
N VAL A 238 -0.54 -8.94 -15.49
CA VAL A 238 0.53 -8.06 -15.00
C VAL A 238 0.46 -7.95 -13.48
N LEU A 239 -0.73 -7.65 -12.93
CA LEU A 239 -0.90 -7.55 -11.48
C LEU A 239 -0.54 -8.85 -10.75
N CYS A 240 -0.92 -10.02 -11.26
CA CYS A 240 -0.54 -11.30 -10.66
C CYS A 240 0.99 -11.51 -10.66
N ARG A 241 1.68 -11.08 -11.71
CA ARG A 241 3.15 -11.15 -11.78
C ARG A 241 3.81 -10.17 -10.83
N ASP A 242 3.25 -8.99 -10.67
CA ASP A 242 3.75 -8.01 -9.73
C ASP A 242 3.61 -8.48 -8.28
N VAL A 243 2.46 -9.08 -7.92
CA VAL A 243 2.30 -9.73 -6.61
C VAL A 243 3.37 -10.80 -6.39
N GLN A 244 3.58 -11.70 -7.37
CA GLN A 244 4.61 -12.73 -7.30
C GLN A 244 6.01 -12.13 -7.13
N LYS A 245 6.35 -11.11 -7.91
CA LYS A 245 7.63 -10.38 -7.84
C LYS A 245 7.88 -9.80 -6.46
N TRP A 246 6.92 -9.06 -5.92
CA TRP A 246 7.10 -8.37 -4.64
C TRP A 246 7.08 -9.33 -3.46
N CYS A 247 6.23 -10.36 -3.47
CA CYS A 247 6.28 -11.43 -2.45
C CYS A 247 7.65 -12.11 -2.44
N ARG A 248 8.18 -12.46 -3.61
CA ARG A 248 9.52 -13.06 -3.75
C ARG A 248 10.61 -12.15 -3.23
N ASP A 249 10.54 -10.87 -3.54
CA ASP A 249 11.52 -9.87 -3.08
C ASP A 249 11.54 -9.77 -1.54
N VAL A 250 10.39 -9.68 -0.88
CA VAL A 250 10.32 -9.69 0.60
C VAL A 250 10.89 -10.98 1.17
N LEU A 251 10.50 -12.14 0.62
CA LEU A 251 10.99 -13.43 1.07
C LEU A 251 12.51 -13.56 0.92
N LEU A 252 13.10 -13.06 -0.17
CA LEU A 252 14.55 -13.05 -0.38
C LEU A 252 15.26 -12.16 0.65
N LYS A 253 14.71 -10.98 0.97
CA LYS A 253 15.26 -10.08 2.01
C LYS A 253 15.22 -10.74 3.39
N VAL A 254 14.09 -11.37 3.74
CA VAL A 254 13.96 -12.15 4.98
C VAL A 254 14.98 -13.28 5.00
N CYS A 255 15.11 -14.07 3.93
CA CYS A 255 16.05 -15.20 3.87
C CYS A 255 17.52 -14.81 4.03
N ARG A 256 17.90 -13.60 3.57
CA ARG A 256 19.27 -13.07 3.69
C ARG A 256 19.58 -12.52 5.08
N THR A 257 18.58 -12.35 5.93
CA THR A 257 18.76 -11.82 7.28
C THR A 257 19.47 -12.83 8.17
N ARG A 258 20.56 -12.43 8.82
CA ARG A 258 21.40 -13.29 9.68
C ARG A 258 20.79 -13.47 11.08
N SER A 259 19.60 -14.07 11.14
CA SER A 259 18.87 -14.27 12.39
C SER A 259 18.48 -15.73 12.58
N GLN A 260 18.79 -16.30 13.74
CA GLN A 260 18.42 -17.68 14.07
C GLN A 260 16.90 -17.86 14.10
N ALA A 261 16.17 -16.85 14.58
CA ALA A 261 14.71 -16.87 14.59
C ALA A 261 14.15 -16.96 13.16
N VAL A 262 14.71 -16.19 12.23
CA VAL A 262 14.32 -16.23 10.81
C VAL A 262 14.63 -17.59 10.18
N GLN A 263 15.82 -18.14 10.45
CA GLN A 263 16.19 -19.48 9.96
C GLN A 263 15.24 -20.57 10.45
N ALA A 264 14.85 -20.53 11.73
CA ALA A 264 13.88 -21.49 12.28
C ALA A 264 12.52 -21.38 11.59
N VAL A 265 12.03 -20.17 11.35
CA VAL A 265 10.75 -19.94 10.63
C VAL A 265 10.84 -20.46 9.19
N LEU A 266 11.94 -20.20 8.48
CA LEU A 266 12.12 -20.67 7.10
C LEU A 266 12.19 -22.19 6.99
N GLN A 267 12.77 -22.88 7.98
CA GLN A 267 12.79 -24.33 8.04
C GLN A 267 11.40 -24.94 8.26
N GLN A 268 10.51 -24.21 8.94
CA GLN A 268 9.13 -24.62 9.23
C GLN A 268 8.13 -24.20 8.15
N ALA A 269 8.55 -23.36 7.20
CA ALA A 269 7.66 -22.83 6.16
C ALA A 269 7.16 -23.95 5.24
N ASP A 270 5.85 -23.95 4.99
CA ASP A 270 5.19 -24.93 4.13
C ASP A 270 5.11 -24.41 2.69
N PHE A 271 5.89 -25.05 1.81
CA PHE A 271 5.88 -24.83 0.37
C PHE A 271 4.98 -25.83 -0.37
N GLY A 272 4.29 -26.71 0.35
CA GLY A 272 3.54 -27.83 -0.20
C GLY A 272 4.43 -29.01 -0.59
N ALA A 273 3.82 -29.99 -1.28
CA ALA A 273 4.51 -31.16 -1.76
C ALA A 273 5.39 -30.84 -2.99
N TYR A 274 6.65 -31.28 -2.94
CA TYR A 274 7.62 -31.08 -4.01
C TYR A 274 7.13 -31.68 -5.34
N GLY A 275 7.29 -30.94 -6.44
CA GLY A 275 6.86 -31.36 -7.78
C GLY A 275 5.38 -31.14 -8.07
N CYS A 276 4.57 -30.74 -7.07
CA CYS A 276 3.16 -30.42 -7.28
C CYS A 276 2.94 -29.00 -7.82
N CYS A 277 3.89 -28.09 -7.62
CA CYS A 277 3.84 -26.74 -8.15
C CYS A 277 5.25 -26.22 -8.44
N ILE A 278 5.66 -26.31 -9.71
CA ILE A 278 6.99 -25.89 -10.16
C ILE A 278 7.37 -24.48 -9.70
N PRO A 279 6.50 -23.46 -9.78
CA PRO A 279 6.83 -22.12 -9.28
C PRO A 279 7.10 -22.05 -7.77
N LEU A 280 6.42 -22.86 -6.96
CA LEU A 280 6.69 -22.93 -5.52
C LEU A 280 7.99 -23.68 -5.23
N ASP A 281 8.29 -24.73 -6.00
CA ASP A 281 9.57 -25.42 -5.92
C ASP A 281 10.71 -24.46 -6.27
N GLU A 282 10.61 -23.73 -7.38
CA GLU A 282 11.58 -22.70 -7.80
C GLU A 282 11.72 -21.58 -6.77
N LEU A 283 10.61 -21.16 -6.15
CA LEU A 283 10.65 -20.20 -5.05
C LEU A 283 11.46 -20.79 -3.89
N LYS A 284 11.12 -21.99 -3.40
CA LYS A 284 11.84 -22.68 -2.33
C LYS A 284 13.34 -22.79 -2.64
N TRP A 285 13.70 -23.24 -3.84
CA TRP A 285 15.10 -23.34 -4.26
C TRP A 285 15.81 -21.97 -4.24
N SER A 286 15.16 -20.92 -4.75
CA SER A 286 15.74 -19.57 -4.76
C SER A 286 15.99 -19.03 -3.35
N LEU A 287 15.13 -19.37 -2.39
CA LEU A 287 15.27 -18.97 -0.99
C LEU A 287 16.37 -19.78 -0.26
N MET A 288 16.44 -21.10 -0.49
CA MET A 288 17.37 -21.98 0.21
C MET A 288 18.81 -21.93 -0.34
N LEU A 289 18.98 -21.79 -1.66
CA LEU A 289 20.31 -21.70 -2.28
C LEU A 289 20.96 -20.34 -2.02
N GLY A 290 20.16 -19.28 -1.88
CA GLY A 290 20.64 -17.93 -1.57
C GLY A 290 21.26 -17.77 -0.17
N GLN A 291 21.13 -18.76 0.72
CA GLN A 291 21.71 -18.73 2.06
C GLN A 291 23.17 -19.18 2.13
N LYS A 292 23.71 -19.80 1.06
CA LYS A 292 25.05 -20.43 1.06
C LYS A 292 26.21 -19.54 0.59
N ASN A 293 25.95 -18.27 0.27
CA ASN A 293 26.95 -17.28 -0.14
C ASN A 293 26.95 -16.09 0.82
#